data_AF-A0A842NS48-F1
#
_entry.id   AF-A0A842NS48-F1
#
_cell.length_a   1.000
_cell.length_b   1.000
_cell.length_c   1.000
_cell.angle_alpha   90.00
_cell.angle_beta   90.00
_cell.angle_gamma   90.00
#
_symmetry.space_group_name_H-M   'P 1'
#
loop_
_entity.id
_entity.type
_entity.pdbx_description
1 polymer ?
#
loop_
_entity_poly.entity_id
_entity_poly.type
_entity_poly.pdbx_seq_one_letter_code
_entity_poly.pdbx_strand_id
1 'polypeptide(L)'
;MIELLEQVGLTKSEIKVYFALLELGSSSTGAIVDKSGASSSKIYEILERLIQKGLVSYVLKGKIKYFEASSPERIIDYINEKEKELKQQKQGIEKILPELMLKKELSKFKQDATIYKGMKGLETAFFEAVKTMKKGDIVHVTGVPSRSKKVNLFFVRWNKFRAEHGVKMKILFNESARGELQTKPENNPLAKIKYMPEEIMTPAAINVFNEKTIIFPSETEKQPILITINSKEVAESFKAQFDILWNQQTIVYTGLTGPKIVLKDMVKTGKEVLAFGLEENKLQKNVPDELNEFIKDMEGKKIPEKLLFKKGSEIVVSKYSKVKFLPKEFFNPLHIEIYGNKVAITDWTEPITTIIMEKTEIAEAYRKYFDLLWKMAK
;
A
#
# COMPACT_ATOMS: atom_id res chain seq x y z
N MET A 1 -1.87 -22.31 -27.09
CA MET A 1 -1.09 -22.37 -28.36
C MET A 1 -1.23 -21.08 -29.15
N ILE A 2 -2.44 -20.67 -29.57
CA ILE A 2 -2.67 -19.43 -30.34
C ILE A 2 -2.14 -18.19 -29.60
N GLU A 3 -2.47 -18.02 -28.33
CA GLU A 3 -2.01 -16.88 -27.52
C GLU A 3 -0.47 -16.76 -27.47
N LEU A 4 0.25 -17.89 -27.45
CA LEU A 4 1.72 -17.88 -27.46
C LEU A 4 2.28 -17.42 -28.81
N LEU A 5 1.65 -17.84 -29.91
CA LEU A 5 2.03 -17.38 -31.26
C LEU A 5 1.72 -15.89 -31.47
N GLU A 6 0.63 -15.39 -30.88
CA GLU A 6 0.33 -13.97 -30.86
C GLU A 6 1.38 -13.17 -30.08
N GLN A 7 1.80 -13.68 -28.91
CA GLN A 7 2.81 -13.03 -28.07
C GLN A 7 4.18 -12.92 -28.76
N VAL A 8 4.55 -13.88 -29.63
CA VAL A 8 5.80 -13.80 -30.41
C VAL A 8 5.67 -12.92 -31.66
N GLY A 9 4.48 -12.40 -31.93
CA GLY A 9 4.23 -11.37 -32.94
C GLY A 9 3.63 -11.89 -34.26
N LEU A 10 2.93 -13.03 -34.24
CA LEU A 10 2.08 -13.42 -35.36
C LEU A 10 0.66 -12.83 -35.18
N THR A 11 0.06 -12.39 -36.27
CA THR A 11 -1.35 -11.95 -36.24
C THR A 11 -2.29 -13.16 -36.27
N LYS A 12 -3.54 -12.99 -35.83
CA LYS A 12 -4.57 -14.05 -35.92
C LYS A 12 -4.70 -14.63 -37.33
N SER A 13 -4.62 -13.79 -38.36
CA SER A 13 -4.70 -14.22 -39.76
C SER A 13 -3.47 -15.01 -40.20
N GLU A 14 -2.28 -14.59 -39.77
CA GLU A 14 -1.02 -15.32 -40.02
C GLU A 14 -1.04 -16.70 -39.36
N ILE A 15 -1.52 -16.80 -38.12
CA ILE A 15 -1.63 -18.08 -37.39
C ILE A 15 -2.56 -19.04 -38.13
N LYS A 16 -3.72 -18.57 -38.59
CA LYS A 16 -4.68 -19.38 -39.35
C LYS A 16 -4.08 -19.92 -40.65
N VAL A 17 -3.38 -19.07 -41.40
CA VAL A 17 -2.73 -19.46 -42.66
C VAL A 17 -1.58 -20.45 -42.41
N TYR A 18 -0.77 -20.21 -41.37
CA TYR A 18 0.32 -21.10 -41.00
C TYR A 18 -0.18 -22.50 -40.59
N PHE A 19 -1.24 -22.57 -39.77
CA PHE A 19 -1.86 -23.85 -39.40
C PHE A 19 -2.48 -24.58 -40.58
N ALA A 20 -3.16 -23.87 -41.48
CA ALA A 20 -3.68 -24.47 -42.70
C ALA A 20 -2.56 -25.09 -43.55
N LEU A 21 -1.40 -24.44 -43.65
CA LEU A 21 -0.24 -24.97 -44.36
C LEU A 21 0.42 -26.17 -43.67
N LEU A 22 0.42 -26.23 -42.33
CA LEU A 22 0.88 -27.42 -41.59
C LEU A 22 -0.02 -28.63 -41.84
N GLU A 23 -1.32 -28.41 -42.01
CA GLU A 23 -2.29 -29.50 -42.28
C GLU A 23 -2.30 -29.93 -43.75
N LEU A 24 -2.23 -28.98 -44.69
CA LEU A 24 -2.31 -29.26 -46.12
C LEU A 24 -0.98 -29.70 -46.74
N GLY A 25 0.15 -29.30 -46.15
CA GLY A 25 1.46 -29.34 -46.80
C GLY A 25 1.53 -28.39 -47.99
N SER A 26 2.42 -28.69 -48.94
CA SER A 26 2.68 -27.87 -50.14
C SER A 26 1.43 -27.63 -50.99
N SER A 27 0.90 -26.40 -50.95
CA SER A 27 -0.44 -26.07 -51.48
C SER A 27 -0.51 -24.74 -52.24
N SER A 28 -1.48 -24.61 -53.15
CA SER A 28 -1.75 -23.35 -53.86
C SER A 28 -2.53 -22.37 -52.98
N THR A 29 -2.53 -21.09 -53.34
CA THR A 29 -3.22 -20.03 -52.58
C THR A 29 -4.72 -20.28 -52.43
N GLY A 30 -5.39 -20.87 -53.42
CA GLY A 30 -6.81 -21.22 -53.34
C GLY A 30 -7.11 -22.21 -52.21
N ALA A 31 -6.39 -23.33 -52.18
CA ALA A 31 -6.56 -24.34 -51.13
C ALA A 31 -6.27 -23.79 -49.73
N ILE A 32 -5.29 -22.89 -49.61
CA ILE A 32 -4.93 -22.24 -48.35
C ILE A 32 -6.05 -21.29 -47.89
N VAL A 33 -6.66 -20.52 -48.80
CA VAL A 33 -7.81 -19.64 -48.50
C VAL A 33 -8.97 -20.46 -47.97
N ASP A 34 -9.33 -21.53 -48.67
CA ASP A 34 -10.47 -22.39 -48.31
C ASP A 34 -10.28 -23.04 -46.94
N LYS A 35 -9.06 -23.49 -46.64
CA LYS A 35 -8.74 -24.15 -45.37
C LYS A 35 -8.58 -23.18 -44.20
N SER A 36 -7.91 -22.04 -44.42
CA SER A 36 -7.60 -21.08 -43.34
C SER A 36 -8.76 -20.15 -43.00
N GLY A 37 -9.72 -20.00 -43.91
CA GLY A 37 -10.77 -18.98 -43.82
C GLY A 37 -10.22 -17.55 -43.87
N ALA A 38 -8.99 -17.37 -44.34
CA ALA A 38 -8.40 -16.05 -44.56
C ALA A 38 -8.99 -15.42 -45.82
N SER A 39 -9.11 -14.10 -45.84
CA SER A 39 -9.62 -13.39 -47.01
C SER A 39 -8.68 -13.54 -48.22
N SER A 40 -9.24 -13.93 -49.36
CA SER A 40 -8.51 -14.06 -50.62
C SER A 40 -7.78 -12.78 -51.05
N SER A 41 -8.30 -11.60 -50.69
CA SER A 41 -7.66 -10.32 -51.00
C SER A 41 -6.38 -10.04 -50.19
N LYS A 42 -6.18 -10.76 -49.07
CA LYS A 42 -5.01 -10.58 -48.18
C LYS A 42 -4.06 -11.77 -48.15
N ILE A 43 -4.38 -12.87 -48.84
CA ILE A 43 -3.61 -14.11 -48.70
C ILE A 43 -2.15 -13.95 -49.13
N TYR A 44 -1.90 -13.23 -50.22
CA TYR A 44 -0.53 -12.99 -50.70
C TYR A 44 0.28 -12.16 -49.71
N GLU A 45 -0.31 -11.11 -49.12
CA GLU A 45 0.35 -10.29 -48.09
C GLU A 45 0.66 -11.12 -46.84
N ILE A 46 -0.28 -11.97 -46.41
CA ILE A 46 -0.06 -12.84 -45.24
C ILE A 46 1.06 -13.85 -45.51
N LEU A 47 1.03 -14.51 -46.67
CA LEU A 47 2.07 -15.47 -47.07
C LEU A 47 3.44 -14.79 -47.20
N GLU A 48 3.50 -13.59 -47.76
CA GLU A 48 4.75 -12.82 -47.87
C GLU A 48 5.32 -12.45 -46.50
N ARG A 49 4.48 -12.01 -45.55
CA ARG A 49 4.92 -11.74 -44.17
C ARG A 49 5.38 -13.00 -43.45
N LEU A 50 4.72 -14.15 -43.68
CA LEU A 50 5.15 -15.43 -43.13
C LEU A 50 6.47 -15.92 -43.75
N ILE A 51 6.70 -15.64 -45.04
CA ILE A 51 7.98 -15.90 -45.72
C ILE A 51 9.09 -15.02 -45.15
N GLN A 52 8.83 -13.72 -44.95
CA GLN A 52 9.79 -12.80 -44.34
C GLN A 52 10.17 -13.22 -42.91
N LYS A 53 9.25 -13.87 -42.18
CA LYS A 53 9.50 -14.44 -40.86
C LYS A 53 10.17 -15.83 -40.91
N GLY A 54 10.43 -16.38 -42.10
CA GLY A 54 11.00 -17.71 -42.28
C GLY A 54 10.08 -18.88 -41.90
N LEU A 55 8.78 -18.62 -41.72
CA LEU A 55 7.80 -19.61 -41.29
C LEU A 55 7.09 -20.30 -42.45
N VAL A 56 7.15 -19.72 -43.65
CA VAL A 56 6.60 -20.29 -44.88
C VAL A 56 7.65 -20.18 -45.97
N SER A 57 7.68 -21.17 -46.86
CA SER A 57 8.47 -21.17 -48.09
C SER A 57 7.54 -21.38 -49.28
N TYR A 58 8.07 -21.23 -50.50
CA TYR A 58 7.33 -21.62 -51.69
C TYR A 58 8.23 -22.30 -52.71
N VAL A 59 7.62 -23.17 -53.51
CA VAL A 59 8.21 -23.81 -54.69
C VAL A 59 7.37 -23.53 -55.92
N LEU A 60 7.98 -23.53 -57.10
CA LEU A 60 7.29 -23.40 -58.37
C LEU A 60 6.96 -24.79 -58.92
N LYS A 61 5.67 -25.08 -59.12
CA LYS A 61 5.22 -26.24 -59.90
C LYS A 61 4.61 -25.72 -61.19
N GLY A 62 5.40 -25.76 -62.27
CA GLY A 62 5.07 -25.06 -63.51
C GLY A 62 5.13 -23.54 -63.34
N LYS A 63 4.02 -22.84 -63.64
CA LYS A 63 3.91 -21.37 -63.46
C LYS A 63 3.24 -20.96 -62.14
N ILE A 64 2.89 -21.91 -61.28
CA ILE A 64 2.11 -21.67 -60.05
C ILE A 64 3.00 -21.84 -58.82
N LYS A 65 2.92 -20.87 -57.89
CA LYS A 65 3.56 -20.96 -56.57
C LYS A 65 2.76 -21.87 -55.64
N TYR A 66 3.44 -22.88 -55.11
CA TYR A 66 2.95 -23.72 -54.03
C TYR A 66 3.69 -23.33 -52.75
N PHE A 67 2.93 -22.99 -51.71
CA PHE A 67 3.45 -22.55 -50.43
C PHE A 67 3.45 -23.71 -49.45
N GLU A 68 4.41 -23.73 -48.55
CA GLU A 68 4.58 -24.78 -47.56
C GLU A 68 5.05 -24.19 -46.24
N ALA A 69 4.49 -24.68 -45.12
CA ALA A 69 4.97 -24.31 -43.80
C ALA A 69 6.40 -24.83 -43.63
N SER A 70 7.30 -23.95 -43.18
CA SER A 70 8.62 -24.39 -42.72
C SER A 70 8.48 -25.17 -41.42
N SER A 71 9.49 -26.00 -41.09
CA SER A 71 9.40 -26.86 -39.92
C SER A 71 9.11 -26.04 -38.65
N PRO A 72 8.25 -26.51 -37.72
CA PRO A 72 7.85 -25.74 -36.55
C PRO A 72 9.01 -25.26 -35.67
N GLU A 73 10.14 -25.95 -35.70
CA GLU A 73 11.39 -25.54 -35.03
C GLU A 73 11.87 -24.15 -35.49
N ARG A 74 11.54 -23.72 -36.72
CA ARG A 74 11.85 -22.36 -37.22
C ARG A 74 11.20 -21.24 -36.41
N ILE A 75 10.14 -21.53 -35.65
CA ILE A 75 9.55 -20.54 -34.74
C ILE A 75 10.56 -20.14 -33.67
N ILE A 76 11.40 -21.07 -33.21
CA ILE A 76 12.47 -20.80 -32.24
C ILE A 76 13.55 -19.91 -32.87
N ASP A 77 13.96 -20.21 -34.10
CA ASP A 77 14.95 -19.39 -34.83
C ASP A 77 14.45 -17.95 -35.02
N TYR A 78 13.20 -17.78 -35.45
CA TYR A 78 12.56 -16.46 -35.58
C TYR A 78 12.56 -15.67 -34.25
N ILE A 79 12.31 -16.33 -33.12
CA ILE A 79 12.37 -15.69 -31.79
C ILE A 79 13.81 -15.28 -31.45
N ASN A 80 14.79 -16.15 -31.71
CA ASN A 80 16.20 -15.88 -31.44
C ASN A 80 16.73 -14.71 -32.29
N GLU A 81 16.34 -14.63 -33.56
CA GLU A 81 16.66 -13.51 -34.45
C GLU A 81 16.07 -12.20 -33.91
N LYS A 82 14.80 -12.22 -33.51
CA LYS A 82 14.12 -11.06 -32.93
C LYS A 82 14.76 -10.62 -31.60
N GLU A 83 15.17 -11.56 -30.75
CA GLU A 83 15.89 -11.26 -29.51
C GLU A 83 17.23 -10.57 -29.80
N LYS A 84 17.97 -11.06 -30.80
CA LYS A 84 19.23 -10.47 -31.23
C LYS A 84 19.04 -9.05 -31.78
N GLU A 85 18.04 -8.82 -32.62
CA GLU A 85 17.70 -7.50 -33.14
C GLU A 85 17.32 -6.53 -32.02
N LEU A 86 16.46 -6.94 -31.09
CA LEU A 86 16.07 -6.14 -29.93
C LEU A 86 17.28 -5.79 -29.06
N LYS A 87 18.21 -6.73 -28.86
CA LYS A 87 19.46 -6.49 -28.13
C LYS A 87 20.34 -5.46 -28.83
N GLN A 88 20.46 -5.52 -30.17
CA GLN A 88 21.21 -4.54 -30.95
C GLN A 88 20.57 -3.15 -30.90
N GLN A 89 19.25 -3.07 -31.07
CA GLN A 89 18.50 -1.82 -30.95
C GLN A 89 18.68 -1.20 -29.55
N LYS A 90 18.58 -2.02 -28.49
CA LYS A 90 18.83 -1.59 -27.11
C LYS A 90 20.24 -1.00 -26.96
N GLN A 91 21.27 -1.67 -27.47
CA GLN A 91 22.65 -1.14 -27.45
C GLN A 91 22.79 0.17 -28.23
N GLY A 92 22.10 0.31 -29.36
CA GLY A 92 22.05 1.56 -30.13
C GLY A 92 21.43 2.70 -29.31
N ILE A 93 20.31 2.44 -28.64
CA ILE A 93 19.65 3.42 -27.76
C ILE A 93 20.52 3.78 -26.55
N GLU A 94 21.18 2.80 -25.93
CA GLU A 94 22.09 3.03 -24.79
C GLU A 94 23.24 4.00 -25.14
N LYS A 95 23.72 4.00 -26.39
CA LYS A 95 24.76 4.93 -26.87
C LYS A 95 24.26 6.38 -27.00
N ILE A 96 23.02 6.59 -27.43
CA ILE A 96 22.43 7.93 -27.59
C ILE A 96 21.73 8.42 -26.31
N LEU A 97 21.52 7.54 -25.33
CA LEU A 97 20.82 7.84 -24.08
C LEU A 97 21.44 9.03 -23.32
N PRO A 98 22.78 9.17 -23.18
CA PRO A 98 23.38 10.33 -22.53
C PRO A 98 23.03 11.66 -23.23
N GLU A 99 22.99 11.68 -24.57
CA GLU A 99 22.61 12.87 -25.32
C GLU A 99 21.13 13.23 -25.11
N LEU A 100 20.25 12.22 -25.10
CA LEU A 100 18.83 12.41 -24.80
C LEU A 100 18.61 12.96 -23.38
N MET A 101 19.38 12.47 -22.40
CA MET A 101 19.36 12.98 -21.03
C MET A 101 19.84 14.43 -20.97
N LEU A 102 20.95 14.77 -21.65
CA LEU A 102 21.45 16.14 -21.73
C LEU A 102 20.44 17.09 -22.38
N LYS A 103 19.79 16.68 -23.48
CA LYS A 103 18.72 17.47 -24.11
C LYS A 103 17.55 17.72 -23.15
N LYS A 104 17.21 16.74 -22.30
CA LYS A 104 16.18 16.90 -21.27
C LYS A 104 16.61 17.89 -20.19
N GLU A 105 17.85 17.80 -19.72
CA GLU A 105 18.41 18.72 -18.71
C GLU A 105 18.50 20.17 -19.21
N LEU A 106 18.92 20.35 -20.47
CA LEU A 106 19.02 21.66 -21.12
C LEU A 106 17.67 22.22 -21.59
N SER A 107 16.58 21.46 -21.47
CA SER A 107 15.27 21.95 -21.85
C SER A 107 14.88 23.12 -20.93
N LYS A 108 14.44 24.23 -21.55
CA LYS A 108 14.13 25.50 -20.85
C LYS A 108 12.98 25.40 -19.85
N PHE A 109 12.23 24.30 -19.88
CA PHE A 109 11.12 24.03 -18.98
C PHE A 109 11.42 22.77 -18.17
N LYS A 110 12.11 22.93 -17.03
CA LYS A 110 12.01 21.93 -15.96
C LYS A 110 10.54 21.90 -15.54
N GLN A 111 9.86 20.81 -15.84
CA GLN A 111 8.56 20.58 -15.24
C GLN A 111 8.78 20.23 -13.77
N ASP A 112 8.60 21.21 -12.90
CA ASP A 112 8.67 21.02 -11.45
C ASP A 112 7.57 20.08 -10.96
N ALA A 113 6.48 19.91 -11.73
CA ALA A 113 5.45 18.93 -11.46
C ALA A 113 5.09 18.09 -12.70
N THR A 114 4.81 16.80 -12.49
CA THR A 114 4.40 15.86 -13.56
C THR A 114 3.22 15.00 -13.09
N ILE A 115 2.23 14.83 -13.97
CA ILE A 115 1.07 13.96 -13.73
C ILE A 115 1.27 12.64 -14.47
N TYR A 116 1.26 11.55 -13.72
CA TYR A 116 1.30 10.19 -14.24
C TYR A 116 -0.09 9.55 -14.17
N LYS A 117 -0.44 8.74 -15.17
CA LYS A 117 -1.72 8.02 -15.23
C LYS A 117 -1.51 6.52 -15.47
N GLY A 118 -2.32 5.73 -14.78
CA GLY A 118 -2.35 4.28 -14.90
C GLY A 118 -1.14 3.57 -14.30
N MET A 119 -1.18 2.23 -14.36
CA MET A 119 -0.18 1.38 -13.70
C MET A 119 1.24 1.60 -14.21
N LYS A 120 1.41 1.84 -15.51
CA LYS A 120 2.73 2.16 -16.08
C LYS A 120 3.26 3.48 -15.53
N GLY A 121 2.41 4.49 -15.39
CA GLY A 121 2.78 5.77 -14.79
C GLY A 121 3.18 5.63 -13.31
N LEU A 122 2.43 4.82 -12.55
CA LEU A 122 2.77 4.45 -11.17
C LEU A 122 4.15 3.77 -11.08
N GLU A 123 4.39 2.76 -11.92
CA GLU A 123 5.67 2.06 -11.98
C GLU A 123 6.82 3.03 -12.29
N THR A 124 6.70 3.81 -13.37
CA THR A 124 7.72 4.79 -13.77
C THR A 124 8.05 5.76 -12.62
N ALA A 125 7.04 6.42 -12.05
CA ALA A 125 7.26 7.46 -11.04
C ALA A 125 8.01 6.93 -9.80
N PHE A 126 7.60 5.75 -9.29
CA PHE A 126 8.17 5.17 -8.07
C PHE A 126 9.53 4.51 -8.29
N PHE A 127 9.75 3.84 -9.44
CA PHE A 127 11.06 3.26 -9.74
C PHE A 127 12.10 4.36 -10.03
N GLU A 128 11.73 5.41 -10.77
CA GLU A 128 12.63 6.55 -11.01
C GLU A 128 13.00 7.29 -9.72
N ALA A 129 12.03 7.47 -8.80
CA ALA A 129 12.30 8.13 -7.52
C ALA A 129 13.35 7.38 -6.66
N VAL A 130 13.29 6.05 -6.62
CA VAL A 130 14.28 5.24 -5.89
C VAL A 130 15.66 5.29 -6.55
N LYS A 131 15.73 5.30 -7.89
CA LYS A 131 17.01 5.37 -8.63
C LYS A 131 17.79 6.65 -8.37
N THR A 132 17.12 7.72 -7.95
CA THR A 132 17.76 9.00 -7.57
C THR A 132 18.26 9.02 -6.12
N MET A 133 18.01 7.97 -5.34
CA MET A 133 18.41 7.89 -3.92
C MET A 133 19.71 7.10 -3.73
N LYS A 134 20.36 7.34 -2.60
CA LYS A 134 21.58 6.63 -2.16
C LYS A 134 21.25 5.58 -1.11
N LYS A 135 22.14 4.59 -0.98
CA LYS A 135 22.06 3.59 0.09
C LYS A 135 22.06 4.28 1.45
N GLY A 136 21.07 3.99 2.27
CA GLY A 136 20.88 4.59 3.59
C GLY A 136 19.87 5.74 3.64
N ASP A 137 19.50 6.33 2.50
CA ASP A 137 18.45 7.35 2.43
C ASP A 137 17.11 6.79 2.94
N ILE A 138 16.23 7.68 3.40
CA ILE A 138 14.94 7.32 4.01
C ILE A 138 13.79 7.93 3.21
N VAL A 139 12.89 7.08 2.71
CA VAL A 139 11.59 7.51 2.17
C VAL A 139 10.63 7.74 3.33
N HIS A 140 9.96 8.90 3.35
CA HIS A 140 8.94 9.23 4.34
C HIS A 140 7.57 9.14 3.67
N VAL A 141 6.71 8.24 4.17
CA VAL A 141 5.40 7.97 3.56
C VAL A 141 4.30 8.27 4.57
N THR A 142 3.41 9.18 4.23
CA THR A 142 2.26 9.59 5.06
C THR A 142 0.97 9.12 4.42
N GLY A 143 0.05 8.61 5.25
CA GLY A 143 -1.35 8.60 4.92
C GLY A 143 -1.79 7.59 3.87
N VAL A 144 -1.25 6.37 3.93
CA VAL A 144 -1.58 5.33 2.94
C VAL A 144 -2.93 4.67 3.28
N PRO A 145 -3.98 4.88 2.47
CA PRO A 145 -5.29 4.25 2.69
C PRO A 145 -5.32 2.79 2.20
N SER A 146 -6.46 2.14 2.42
CA SER A 146 -6.85 0.92 1.69
C SER A 146 -6.79 1.12 0.17
N ARG A 147 -6.39 0.08 -0.57
CA ARG A 147 -6.18 0.14 -2.03
C ARG A 147 -6.62 -1.15 -2.72
N SER A 148 -6.74 -1.11 -4.05
CA SER A 148 -7.01 -2.33 -4.81
C SER A 148 -5.88 -3.35 -4.69
N LYS A 149 -6.24 -4.63 -4.82
CA LYS A 149 -5.29 -5.76 -4.85
C LYS A 149 -4.16 -5.55 -5.86
N LYS A 150 -4.46 -4.96 -7.03
CA LYS A 150 -3.48 -4.72 -8.10
C LYS A 150 -2.41 -3.72 -7.67
N VAL A 151 -2.81 -2.61 -7.06
CA VAL A 151 -1.89 -1.59 -6.55
C VAL A 151 -1.10 -2.13 -5.36
N ASN A 152 -1.73 -2.89 -4.46
CA ASN A 152 -1.03 -3.52 -3.34
C ASN A 152 0.05 -4.50 -3.79
N LEU A 153 -0.23 -5.33 -4.81
CA LEU A 153 0.78 -6.22 -5.41
C LEU A 153 1.94 -5.44 -6.05
N PHE A 154 1.68 -4.27 -6.64
CA PHE A 154 2.75 -3.39 -7.10
C PHE A 154 3.65 -2.95 -5.94
N PHE A 155 3.09 -2.43 -4.84
CA PHE A 155 3.89 -1.95 -3.71
C PHE A 155 4.68 -3.06 -3.01
N VAL A 156 4.17 -4.29 -2.95
CA VAL A 156 4.94 -5.45 -2.46
C VAL A 156 6.21 -5.66 -3.30
N ARG A 157 6.10 -5.59 -4.63
CA ARG A 157 7.26 -5.72 -5.53
C ARG A 157 8.20 -4.53 -5.43
N TRP A 158 7.65 -3.32 -5.41
CA TRP A 158 8.42 -2.09 -5.32
C TRP A 158 9.16 -1.96 -3.98
N ASN A 159 8.58 -2.39 -2.87
CA ASN A 159 9.22 -2.39 -1.55
C ASN A 159 10.46 -3.28 -1.50
N LYS A 160 10.43 -4.43 -2.18
CA LYS A 160 11.60 -5.32 -2.33
C LYS A 160 12.69 -4.61 -3.13
N PHE A 161 12.35 -4.07 -4.30
CA PHE A 161 13.27 -3.29 -5.13
C PHE A 161 13.91 -2.12 -4.37
N ARG A 162 13.12 -1.33 -3.64
CA ARG A 162 13.61 -0.23 -2.79
C ARG A 162 14.64 -0.73 -1.78
N ALA A 163 14.34 -1.84 -1.10
CA ALA A 163 15.22 -2.39 -0.08
C ALA A 163 16.51 -2.99 -0.66
N GLU A 164 16.45 -3.58 -1.86
CA GLU A 164 17.63 -4.04 -2.61
C GLU A 164 18.58 -2.88 -2.95
N HIS A 165 18.04 -1.68 -3.18
CA HIS A 165 18.83 -0.45 -3.34
C HIS A 165 19.34 0.13 -2.01
N GLY A 166 19.06 -0.53 -0.88
CA GLY A 166 19.48 -0.12 0.46
C GLY A 166 18.78 1.15 0.95
N VAL A 167 17.66 1.52 0.34
CA VAL A 167 16.85 2.68 0.73
C VAL A 167 15.90 2.27 1.85
N LYS A 168 15.97 2.95 2.99
CA LYS A 168 15.11 2.74 4.16
C LYS A 168 13.77 3.45 3.98
N MET A 169 12.78 3.09 4.79
CA MET A 169 11.46 3.73 4.75
C MET A 169 10.88 3.90 6.15
N LYS A 170 10.12 4.98 6.34
CA LYS A 170 9.19 5.11 7.45
C LYS A 170 7.82 5.38 6.87
N ILE A 171 6.82 4.60 7.27
CA ILE A 171 5.48 4.64 6.68
C ILE A 171 4.40 4.75 7.74
N LEU A 172 3.51 5.71 7.55
CA LEU A 172 2.26 5.90 8.28
C LEU A 172 1.11 5.42 7.39
N PHE A 173 0.52 4.28 7.73
CA PHE A 173 -0.72 3.83 7.11
C PHE A 173 -1.92 4.49 7.78
N ASN A 174 -3.01 4.69 7.03
CA ASN A 174 -4.31 4.90 7.65
C ASN A 174 -4.73 3.60 8.33
N GLU A 175 -5.57 3.71 9.36
CA GLU A 175 -6.11 2.52 10.03
C GLU A 175 -6.92 1.64 9.06
N SER A 176 -7.57 2.24 8.06
CA SER A 176 -8.32 1.52 7.01
C SER A 176 -7.50 0.53 6.20
N ALA A 177 -6.17 0.67 6.15
CA ALA A 177 -5.29 -0.28 5.44
C ALA A 177 -4.86 -1.46 6.31
N ARG A 178 -5.16 -1.47 7.62
CA ARG A 178 -4.65 -2.48 8.55
C ARG A 178 -5.07 -3.89 8.12
N GLY A 179 -4.10 -4.80 8.08
CA GLY A 179 -4.32 -6.21 7.73
C GLY A 179 -4.19 -6.50 6.24
N GLU A 180 -4.13 -5.47 5.39
CA GLU A 180 -3.88 -5.67 3.96
C GLU A 180 -2.45 -6.13 3.67
N LEU A 181 -2.26 -6.75 2.51
CA LEU A 181 -1.01 -7.40 2.09
C LEU A 181 0.22 -6.47 2.21
N GLN A 182 0.09 -5.22 1.80
CA GLN A 182 1.14 -4.20 1.80
C GLN A 182 1.48 -3.66 3.19
N THR A 183 0.68 -3.97 4.22
CA THR A 183 0.97 -3.51 5.60
C THR A 183 1.80 -4.51 6.41
N LYS A 184 1.95 -5.73 5.89
CA LYS A 184 2.69 -6.79 6.57
C LYS A 184 4.21 -6.48 6.59
N PRO A 185 4.90 -6.62 7.74
CA PRO A 185 6.32 -6.31 7.86
C PRO A 185 7.21 -7.03 6.84
N GLU A 186 6.94 -8.30 6.52
CA GLU A 186 7.68 -9.09 5.54
C GLU A 186 7.62 -8.53 4.11
N ASN A 187 6.58 -7.75 3.81
CA ASN A 187 6.41 -7.06 2.52
C ASN A 187 6.99 -5.64 2.52
N ASN A 188 7.61 -5.22 3.62
CA ASN A 188 8.21 -3.90 3.80
C ASN A 188 9.64 -4.00 4.39
N PRO A 189 10.57 -4.72 3.72
CA PRO A 189 11.95 -4.80 4.20
C PRO A 189 12.57 -3.40 4.35
N LEU A 190 13.43 -3.23 5.37
CA LEU A 190 14.04 -1.94 5.74
C LEU A 190 13.03 -0.81 6.02
N ALA A 191 11.79 -1.12 6.38
CA ALA A 191 10.79 -0.13 6.76
C ALA A 191 10.50 -0.15 8.26
N LYS A 192 10.17 1.02 8.80
CA LYS A 192 9.45 1.16 10.08
C LYS A 192 8.00 1.50 9.77
N ILE A 193 7.07 0.75 10.37
CA ILE A 193 5.64 0.89 10.12
C ILE A 193 4.95 1.45 11.36
N LYS A 194 4.12 2.47 11.16
CA LYS A 194 3.15 2.97 12.13
C LYS A 194 1.80 3.16 11.46
N TYR A 195 0.77 3.29 12.27
CA TYR A 195 -0.59 3.59 11.82
C TYR A 195 -1.02 4.92 12.42
N MET A 196 -1.72 5.72 11.63
CA MET A 196 -2.34 6.96 12.10
C MET A 196 -3.63 6.63 12.87
N PRO A 197 -4.04 7.51 13.81
CA PRO A 197 -5.34 7.40 14.47
C PRO A 197 -6.49 7.32 13.45
N GLU A 198 -7.60 6.65 13.83
CA GLU A 198 -8.77 6.45 12.96
C GLU A 198 -9.38 7.78 12.46
N GLU A 199 -9.23 8.86 13.22
CA GLU A 199 -9.73 10.20 12.94
C GLU A 199 -8.93 10.89 11.83
N ILE A 200 -7.66 10.51 11.67
CA ILE A 200 -6.77 11.07 10.65
C ILE A 200 -6.90 10.19 9.41
N MET A 201 -7.90 10.48 8.59
CA MET A 201 -8.07 9.84 7.28
C MET A 201 -7.62 10.76 6.16
N THR A 202 -6.52 10.39 5.51
CA THR A 202 -6.08 11.06 4.29
C THR A 202 -6.45 10.23 3.07
N PRO A 203 -7.17 10.78 2.09
CA PRO A 203 -7.47 10.06 0.85
C PRO A 203 -6.23 9.93 -0.05
N ALA A 204 -5.20 10.75 0.15
CA ALA A 204 -3.98 10.71 -0.63
C ALA A 204 -2.79 10.29 0.22
N ALA A 205 -2.00 9.36 -0.30
CA ALA A 205 -0.69 9.07 0.26
C ALA A 205 0.34 10.08 -0.24
N ILE A 206 1.22 10.52 0.64
CA ILE A 206 2.30 11.45 0.30
C ILE A 206 3.62 10.71 0.54
N ASN A 207 4.48 10.70 -0.46
CA ASN A 207 5.74 9.96 -0.44
C ASN A 207 6.88 10.93 -0.73
N VAL A 208 7.78 11.14 0.23
CA VAL A 208 8.89 12.09 0.11
C VAL A 208 10.20 11.32 -0.09
N PHE A 209 10.85 11.59 -1.23
CA PHE A 209 12.09 11.02 -1.74
C PHE A 209 13.13 12.12 -1.91
N ASN A 210 13.92 12.43 -0.88
CA ASN A 210 14.86 13.56 -0.88
C ASN A 210 14.14 14.87 -1.31
N GLU A 211 14.43 15.42 -2.49
CA GLU A 211 13.82 16.65 -3.02
C GLU A 211 12.57 16.40 -3.90
N LYS A 212 12.13 15.14 -4.03
CA LYS A 212 10.97 14.75 -4.82
C LYS A 212 9.82 14.32 -3.91
N THR A 213 8.63 14.84 -4.16
CA THR A 213 7.39 14.42 -3.51
C THR A 213 6.48 13.73 -4.52
N ILE A 214 5.92 12.57 -4.16
CA ILE A 214 4.86 11.91 -4.92
C ILE A 214 3.58 11.96 -4.09
N ILE A 215 2.62 12.73 -4.56
CA ILE A 215 1.24 12.71 -4.06
C ILE A 215 0.50 11.67 -4.88
N PHE A 216 -0.01 10.66 -4.18
CA PHE A 216 -0.79 9.58 -4.75
C PHE A 216 -2.20 9.60 -4.12
N PRO A 217 -3.13 10.40 -4.68
CA PRO A 217 -4.54 10.33 -4.33
C PRO A 217 -5.05 8.90 -4.48
N SER A 218 -5.98 8.51 -3.61
CA SER A 218 -6.69 7.22 -3.65
C SER A 218 -7.04 6.89 -5.09
N GLU A 219 -6.86 5.60 -5.42
CA GLU A 219 -7.18 5.06 -6.73
C GLU A 219 -8.61 5.47 -7.12
N THR A 220 -8.77 6.13 -8.26
CA THR A 220 -10.08 6.26 -8.89
C THR A 220 -10.45 4.91 -9.48
N GLU A 221 -11.74 4.56 -9.53
CA GLU A 221 -12.23 3.27 -10.07
C GLU A 221 -11.70 2.91 -11.47
N LYS A 222 -11.15 3.87 -12.23
CA LYS A 222 -10.71 3.69 -13.61
C LYS A 222 -9.20 3.63 -13.82
N GLN A 223 -8.35 4.22 -12.96
CA GLN A 223 -6.87 4.16 -13.03
C GLN A 223 -6.20 4.98 -11.89
N PRO A 224 -5.00 4.59 -11.40
CA PRO A 224 -4.23 5.43 -10.47
C PRO A 224 -3.74 6.71 -11.16
N ILE A 225 -3.77 7.82 -10.43
CA ILE A 225 -3.22 9.12 -10.84
C ILE A 225 -2.19 9.54 -9.80
N LEU A 226 -1.04 10.03 -10.26
CA LEU A 226 0.04 10.46 -9.37
C LEU A 226 0.51 11.84 -9.79
N ILE A 227 0.87 12.66 -8.81
CA ILE A 227 1.48 13.96 -9.01
C ILE A 227 2.87 13.89 -8.40
N THR A 228 3.91 14.02 -9.21
CA THR A 228 5.28 14.14 -8.73
C THR A 228 5.68 15.60 -8.73
N ILE A 229 6.30 16.09 -7.67
CA ILE A 229 6.79 17.47 -7.55
C ILE A 229 8.28 17.40 -7.20
N ASN A 230 9.14 18.02 -8.02
CA ASN A 230 10.58 18.13 -7.81
C ASN A 230 10.90 19.49 -7.20
N SER A 231 10.70 19.65 -5.89
CA SER A 231 11.01 20.86 -5.14
C SER A 231 11.45 20.48 -3.74
N LYS A 232 12.61 20.99 -3.35
CA LYS A 232 13.17 20.81 -2.01
C LYS A 232 12.22 21.39 -0.95
N GLU A 233 11.65 22.56 -1.19
CA GLU A 233 10.75 23.26 -0.27
C GLU A 233 9.47 22.45 -0.03
N VAL A 234 8.90 21.87 -1.10
CA VAL A 234 7.71 21.01 -1.00
C VAL A 234 8.04 19.73 -0.23
N ALA A 235 9.18 19.10 -0.55
CA ALA A 235 9.62 17.88 0.13
C ALA A 235 9.90 18.11 1.63
N GLU A 236 10.58 19.21 1.97
CA GLU A 236 10.85 19.60 3.36
C GLU A 236 9.57 19.89 4.13
N SER A 237 8.60 20.56 3.51
CA SER A 237 7.29 20.83 4.12
C SER A 237 6.53 19.54 4.46
N PHE A 238 6.39 18.62 3.50
CA PHE A 238 5.72 17.34 3.77
C PHE A 238 6.49 16.42 4.70
N LYS A 239 7.83 16.48 4.69
CA LYS A 239 8.66 15.77 5.67
C LYS A 239 8.44 16.32 7.08
N ALA A 240 8.35 17.64 7.25
CA ALA A 240 8.07 18.25 8.55
C ALA A 240 6.71 17.80 9.09
N GLN A 241 5.67 17.77 8.23
CA GLN A 241 4.35 17.23 8.59
C GLN A 241 4.43 15.75 8.98
N PHE A 242 5.17 14.94 8.22
CA PHE A 242 5.42 13.55 8.55
C PHE A 242 6.10 13.43 9.93
N ASP A 243 7.12 14.22 10.22
CA ASP A 243 7.88 14.12 11.47
C ASP A 243 7.02 14.47 12.70
N ILE A 244 6.06 15.40 12.56
CA ILE A 244 5.07 15.70 13.61
C ILE A 244 4.21 14.47 13.91
N LEU A 245 3.60 13.88 12.87
CA LEU A 245 2.75 12.69 13.02
C LEU A 245 3.55 11.47 13.50
N TRP A 246 4.78 11.31 13.03
CA TRP A 246 5.64 10.18 13.34
C TRP A 246 6.09 10.17 14.80
N ASN A 247 6.40 11.34 15.35
CA ASN A 247 6.90 11.50 16.71
C ASN A 247 5.81 11.85 17.73
N GLN A 248 4.54 11.84 17.32
CA GLN A 248 3.41 12.10 18.20
C GLN A 248 3.35 11.06 19.33
N GLN A 249 3.39 11.54 20.58
CA GLN A 249 3.25 10.74 21.81
C GLN A 249 1.93 11.04 22.54
N THR A 250 1.18 12.03 22.06
CA THR A 250 -0.12 12.44 22.62
C THR A 250 -1.13 12.48 21.50
N ILE A 251 -2.21 11.71 21.61
CA ILE A 251 -3.30 11.68 20.63
C ILE A 251 -4.56 12.20 21.31
N VAL A 252 -5.33 13.01 20.58
CA VAL A 252 -6.61 13.57 21.04
C VAL A 252 -7.71 13.02 20.15
N TYR A 253 -8.75 12.51 20.80
CA TYR A 253 -9.96 11.96 20.20
C TYR A 253 -11.16 12.81 20.59
N THR A 254 -12.13 12.96 19.69
CA THR A 254 -13.39 13.66 19.97
C THR A 254 -14.57 12.70 19.78
N GLY A 255 -15.59 12.83 20.63
CA GLY A 255 -16.74 11.93 20.69
C GLY A 255 -16.41 10.59 21.34
N LEU A 256 -17.19 9.56 21.00
CA LEU A 256 -17.09 8.23 21.62
C LEU A 256 -15.94 7.36 21.08
N THR A 257 -15.22 7.79 20.05
CA THR A 257 -14.10 7.01 19.51
C THR A 257 -12.96 6.88 20.52
N GLY A 258 -12.66 7.96 21.24
CA GLY A 258 -11.62 8.00 22.27
C GLY A 258 -11.81 6.95 23.37
N PRO A 259 -12.95 6.95 24.09
CA PRO A 259 -13.22 5.95 25.13
C PRO A 259 -13.16 4.51 24.59
N LYS A 260 -13.70 4.25 23.39
CA LYS A 260 -13.66 2.91 22.77
C LYS A 260 -12.23 2.45 22.48
N ILE A 261 -11.36 3.35 22.02
CA ILE A 261 -9.95 3.05 21.77
C ILE A 261 -9.21 2.76 23.07
N VAL A 262 -9.49 3.52 24.13
CA VAL A 262 -8.88 3.28 25.46
C VAL A 262 -9.20 1.88 25.98
N LEU A 263 -10.46 1.45 25.90
CA LEU A 263 -10.86 0.08 26.28
C LEU A 263 -10.07 -0.99 25.51
N LYS A 264 -10.00 -0.87 24.17
CA LYS A 264 -9.26 -1.81 23.32
C LYS A 264 -7.75 -1.80 23.61
N ASP A 265 -7.16 -0.63 23.82
CA ASP A 265 -5.71 -0.48 24.05
C ASP A 265 -5.28 -1.01 25.43
N MET A 266 -6.14 -0.92 26.45
CA MET A 266 -5.92 -1.55 27.75
C MET A 266 -5.83 -3.09 27.62
N VAL A 267 -6.82 -3.71 26.95
CA VAL A 267 -6.84 -5.17 26.69
C VAL A 267 -5.66 -5.62 25.84
N LYS A 268 -5.25 -4.82 24.86
CA LYS A 268 -4.09 -5.10 24.00
C LYS A 268 -2.77 -5.00 24.79
N THR A 269 -2.66 -4.00 25.67
CA THR A 269 -1.47 -3.79 26.52
C THR A 269 -1.30 -4.93 27.52
N GLY A 270 -2.40 -5.47 28.06
CA GLY A 270 -2.37 -6.68 28.88
C GLY A 270 -1.65 -6.53 30.23
N LYS A 271 -1.45 -5.30 30.71
CA LYS A 271 -0.83 -4.98 32.01
C LYS A 271 -1.87 -4.45 32.98
N GLU A 272 -1.51 -4.36 34.27
CA GLU A 272 -2.40 -3.81 35.30
C GLU A 272 -2.96 -2.44 34.89
N VAL A 273 -4.28 -2.32 35.01
CA VAL A 273 -5.05 -1.10 34.77
C VAL A 273 -5.38 -0.44 36.11
N LEU A 274 -5.11 0.86 36.22
CA LEU A 274 -5.56 1.68 37.35
C LEU A 274 -6.49 2.75 36.79
N ALA A 275 -7.68 2.92 37.35
CA ALA A 275 -8.57 3.99 36.92
C ALA A 275 -9.30 4.69 38.06
N PHE A 276 -9.51 6.00 37.91
CA PHE A 276 -10.14 6.86 38.89
C PHE A 276 -10.87 8.03 38.24
N GLY A 277 -11.79 8.67 38.96
CA GLY A 277 -12.75 9.62 38.37
C GLY A 277 -13.92 8.92 37.68
N LEU A 278 -14.12 7.63 37.98
CA LEU A 278 -15.18 6.82 37.41
C LEU A 278 -16.56 7.20 37.96
N GLU A 279 -17.37 7.83 37.12
CA GLU A 279 -18.83 7.84 37.24
C GLU A 279 -19.40 6.77 36.30
N GLU A 280 -19.73 5.61 36.86
CA GLU A 280 -20.00 4.38 36.11
C GLU A 280 -21.13 4.47 35.08
N ASN A 281 -22.06 5.41 35.30
CA ASN A 281 -23.14 5.68 34.37
C ASN A 281 -22.68 6.25 33.01
N LYS A 282 -21.40 6.61 32.81
CA LYS A 282 -20.91 7.18 31.54
C LYS A 282 -20.58 6.11 30.52
N LEU A 283 -19.69 5.17 30.83
CA LEU A 283 -19.31 4.10 29.89
C LEU A 283 -20.48 3.17 29.61
N GLN A 284 -21.17 2.71 30.65
CA GLN A 284 -22.31 1.81 30.51
C GLN A 284 -23.46 2.43 29.69
N LYS A 285 -23.69 3.75 29.80
CA LYS A 285 -24.75 4.44 29.04
C LYS A 285 -24.35 4.71 27.59
N ASN A 286 -23.10 5.09 27.34
CA ASN A 286 -22.69 5.58 26.02
C ASN A 286 -22.09 4.50 25.11
N VAL A 287 -21.45 3.47 25.70
CA VAL A 287 -20.74 2.39 24.97
C VAL A 287 -20.92 1.02 25.65
N PRO A 288 -22.17 0.57 25.89
CA PRO A 288 -22.44 -0.66 26.65
C PRO A 288 -21.86 -1.92 26.01
N ASP A 289 -21.94 -2.05 24.69
CA ASP A 289 -21.48 -3.25 23.97
C ASP A 289 -19.95 -3.36 24.04
N GLU A 290 -19.23 -2.26 23.79
CA GLU A 290 -17.77 -2.24 23.90
C GLU A 290 -17.30 -2.45 25.35
N LEU A 291 -18.04 -1.97 26.35
CA LEU A 291 -17.73 -2.22 27.76
C LEU A 291 -17.89 -3.71 28.11
N ASN A 292 -18.97 -4.36 27.65
CA ASN A 292 -19.20 -5.78 27.88
C ASN A 292 -18.13 -6.65 27.20
N GLU A 293 -17.76 -6.32 25.96
CA GLU A 293 -16.66 -6.99 25.26
C GLU A 293 -15.33 -6.79 25.98
N PHE A 294 -15.04 -5.57 26.42
CA PHE A 294 -13.85 -5.23 27.20
C PHE A 294 -13.75 -6.07 28.49
N ILE A 295 -14.83 -6.16 29.27
CA ILE A 295 -14.85 -6.94 30.52
C ILE A 295 -14.56 -8.41 30.23
N LYS A 296 -15.19 -8.98 29.20
CA LYS A 296 -14.98 -10.37 28.77
C LYS A 296 -13.51 -10.62 28.39
N ASP A 297 -12.91 -9.70 27.64
CA ASP A 297 -11.52 -9.81 27.22
C ASP A 297 -10.52 -9.65 28.38
N MET A 298 -10.79 -8.71 29.30
CA MET A 298 -10.03 -8.53 30.54
C MET A 298 -10.05 -9.82 31.38
N GLU A 299 -11.22 -10.47 31.49
CA GLU A 299 -11.34 -11.75 32.17
C GLU A 299 -10.61 -12.90 31.46
N GLY A 300 -10.75 -12.98 30.14
CA GLY A 300 -10.10 -14.01 29.32
C GLY A 300 -8.57 -13.95 29.43
N LYS A 301 -8.03 -12.72 29.51
CA LYS A 301 -6.58 -12.47 29.66
C LYS A 301 -6.13 -12.35 31.12
N LYS A 302 -7.05 -12.40 32.09
CA LYS A 302 -6.79 -12.25 33.53
C LYS A 302 -6.04 -10.97 33.89
N ILE A 303 -6.39 -9.87 33.23
CA ILE A 303 -5.71 -8.58 33.42
C ILE A 303 -6.17 -7.99 34.76
N PRO A 304 -5.26 -7.69 35.70
CA PRO A 304 -5.64 -7.11 36.99
C PRO A 304 -6.01 -5.64 36.85
N GLU A 305 -6.96 -5.21 37.67
CA GLU A 305 -7.53 -3.87 37.60
C GLU A 305 -7.77 -3.31 39.01
N LYS A 306 -7.46 -2.02 39.23
CA LYS A 306 -7.80 -1.30 40.46
C LYS A 306 -8.60 -0.05 40.13
N LEU A 307 -9.81 0.07 40.71
CA LEU A 307 -10.78 1.11 40.36
C LEU A 307 -11.23 1.92 41.55
N LEU A 308 -11.26 3.23 41.36
CA LEU A 308 -11.78 4.21 42.32
C LEU A 308 -13.07 4.83 41.78
N PHE A 309 -14.20 4.36 42.30
CA PHE A 309 -15.53 4.80 41.92
C PHE A 309 -16.11 5.83 42.87
N LYS A 310 -17.09 6.60 42.35
CA LYS A 310 -17.90 7.49 43.15
C LYS A 310 -18.73 6.69 44.14
N LYS A 311 -18.72 7.10 45.42
CA LYS A 311 -19.55 6.45 46.43
C LYS A 311 -21.04 6.46 46.01
N GLY A 312 -21.63 5.27 45.89
CA GLY A 312 -23.02 5.06 45.50
C GLY A 312 -23.24 4.73 44.01
N SER A 313 -22.18 4.54 43.22
CA SER A 313 -22.28 4.04 41.84
C SER A 313 -22.69 2.56 41.78
N GLU A 314 -23.49 2.20 40.78
CA GLU A 314 -23.76 0.81 40.41
C GLU A 314 -22.61 0.26 39.58
N ILE A 315 -22.05 -0.89 40.00
CA ILE A 315 -20.79 -1.40 39.46
C ILE A 315 -20.91 -2.60 38.54
N VAL A 316 -20.32 -2.50 37.34
CA VAL A 316 -20.14 -3.55 36.34
C VAL A 316 -18.66 -3.63 35.96
N VAL A 317 -17.94 -4.56 36.60
CA VAL A 317 -16.49 -4.72 36.44
C VAL A 317 -16.10 -6.19 36.26
N SER A 318 -14.86 -6.43 35.85
CA SER A 318 -14.29 -7.78 35.77
C SER A 318 -14.16 -8.44 37.15
N LYS A 319 -14.24 -9.77 37.20
CA LYS A 319 -13.93 -10.51 38.44
C LYS A 319 -12.49 -10.36 38.96
N TYR A 320 -11.58 -9.83 38.14
CA TYR A 320 -10.18 -9.55 38.55
C TYR A 320 -9.99 -8.11 39.05
N SER A 321 -11.06 -7.32 39.10
CA SER A 321 -11.02 -5.92 39.53
C SER A 321 -11.06 -5.83 41.05
N LYS A 322 -10.21 -4.96 41.60
CA LYS A 322 -10.30 -4.49 42.98
C LYS A 322 -10.93 -3.11 42.96
N VAL A 323 -12.00 -2.93 43.73
CA VAL A 323 -12.76 -1.68 43.75
C VAL A 323 -12.69 -1.04 45.14
N LYS A 324 -12.54 0.29 45.16
CA LYS A 324 -12.72 1.12 46.34
C LYS A 324 -13.51 2.37 45.99
N PHE A 325 -14.03 3.05 47.00
CA PHE A 325 -14.87 4.23 46.82
C PHE A 325 -14.23 5.50 47.36
N LEU A 326 -14.37 6.58 46.60
CA LEU A 326 -14.00 7.92 47.00
C LEU A 326 -15.24 8.78 47.31
N PRO A 327 -15.14 9.76 48.23
CA PRO A 327 -16.17 10.77 48.46
C PRO A 327 -16.52 11.56 47.18
N LYS A 328 -17.75 12.07 47.08
CA LYS A 328 -18.26 12.72 45.86
C LYS A 328 -17.46 13.98 45.49
N GLU A 329 -16.82 14.62 46.45
CA GLU A 329 -16.02 15.84 46.31
C GLU A 329 -14.74 15.63 45.48
N PHE A 330 -14.30 14.38 45.32
CA PHE A 330 -13.14 14.03 44.49
C PHE A 330 -13.49 13.81 43.02
N PHE A 331 -14.78 13.83 42.65
CA PHE A 331 -15.23 13.53 41.30
C PHE A 331 -15.43 14.81 40.49
N ASN A 332 -14.87 14.78 39.29
CA ASN A 332 -14.97 15.79 38.26
C ASN A 332 -15.31 15.06 36.94
N PRO A 333 -15.57 15.74 35.81
CA PRO A 333 -16.00 15.06 34.59
C PRO A 333 -14.87 14.25 33.91
N LEU A 334 -13.67 14.22 34.48
CA LEU A 334 -12.54 13.48 33.95
C LEU A 334 -12.53 12.06 34.47
N HIS A 335 -12.48 11.12 33.54
CA HIS A 335 -12.08 9.75 33.80
C HIS A 335 -10.61 9.58 33.42
N ILE A 336 -9.81 9.01 34.32
CA ILE A 336 -8.38 8.82 34.10
C ILE A 336 -8.05 7.33 34.22
N GLU A 337 -7.45 6.78 33.18
CA GLU A 337 -7.00 5.39 33.10
C GLU A 337 -5.49 5.31 32.88
N ILE A 338 -4.79 4.46 33.65
CA ILE A 338 -3.35 4.28 33.61
C ILE A 338 -3.04 2.81 33.32
N TYR A 339 -2.31 2.55 32.23
CA TYR A 339 -1.99 1.19 31.79
C TYR A 339 -0.67 1.18 31.01
N GLY A 340 0.22 0.23 31.31
CA GLY A 340 1.58 0.24 30.77
C GLY A 340 2.29 1.58 31.02
N ASN A 341 2.79 2.20 29.95
CA ASN A 341 3.41 3.53 29.90
C ASN A 341 2.42 4.63 29.42
N LYS A 342 1.10 4.35 29.42
CA LYS A 342 0.08 5.27 28.93
C LYS A 342 -0.81 5.80 30.04
N VAL A 343 -1.28 7.03 29.84
CA VAL A 343 -2.35 7.66 30.61
C VAL A 343 -3.40 8.13 29.60
N ALA A 344 -4.63 7.67 29.77
CA ALA A 344 -5.80 8.20 29.09
C ALA A 344 -6.54 9.13 30.05
N ILE A 345 -7.01 10.26 29.53
CA ILE A 345 -7.87 11.20 30.24
C ILE A 345 -9.07 11.47 29.34
N THR A 346 -10.24 11.05 29.77
CA THR A 346 -11.50 11.29 29.07
C THR A 346 -12.30 12.37 29.81
N ASP A 347 -12.46 13.52 29.17
CA ASP A 347 -13.42 14.55 29.55
C ASP A 347 -14.80 14.21 28.99
N TRP A 348 -15.75 13.95 29.88
CA TRP A 348 -17.12 13.60 29.55
C TRP A 348 -18.06 14.81 29.36
N THR A 349 -17.53 16.04 29.31
CA THR A 349 -18.28 17.22 28.85
C THR A 349 -18.45 17.21 27.34
N GLU A 350 -19.42 17.96 26.79
CA GLU A 350 -19.66 18.02 25.34
C GLU A 350 -18.79 19.11 24.67
N PRO A 351 -18.03 18.80 23.61
CA PRO A 351 -17.86 17.48 23.00
C PRO A 351 -16.93 16.59 23.82
N ILE A 352 -17.29 15.30 23.98
CA ILE A 352 -16.47 14.31 24.70
C ILE A 352 -15.06 14.31 24.10
N THR A 353 -14.04 14.40 24.94
CA THR A 353 -12.65 14.48 24.50
C THR A 353 -11.78 13.49 25.26
N THR A 354 -11.03 12.65 24.55
CA THR A 354 -10.08 11.72 25.17
C THR A 354 -8.66 12.06 24.73
N ILE A 355 -7.78 12.28 25.71
CA ILE A 355 -6.36 12.53 25.51
C ILE A 355 -5.61 11.27 25.95
N ILE A 356 -4.87 10.64 25.02
CA ILE A 356 -4.01 9.49 25.33
C ILE A 356 -2.56 9.96 25.24
N MET A 357 -1.81 9.81 26.33
CA MET A 357 -0.39 10.13 26.42
C MET A 357 0.43 8.87 26.62
N GLU A 358 1.37 8.58 25.71
CA GLU A 358 2.32 7.48 25.83
C GLU A 358 3.69 8.00 26.28
N LYS A 359 3.85 8.18 27.60
CA LYS A 359 5.07 8.67 28.26
C LYS A 359 5.25 8.03 29.63
N THR A 360 6.36 7.32 29.82
CA THR A 360 6.66 6.57 31.05
C THR A 360 6.64 7.45 32.29
N GLU A 361 7.28 8.62 32.23
CA GLU A 361 7.40 9.53 33.36
C GLU A 361 6.03 10.09 33.79
N ILE A 362 5.14 10.33 32.82
CA ILE A 362 3.76 10.76 33.10
C ILE A 362 2.97 9.61 33.72
N ALA A 363 3.04 8.40 33.15
CA ALA A 363 2.35 7.24 33.69
C ALA A 363 2.79 6.94 35.13
N GLU A 364 4.08 7.01 35.43
CA GLU A 364 4.60 6.82 36.79
C GLU A 364 4.13 7.90 37.77
N ALA A 365 4.07 9.17 37.34
CA ALA A 365 3.53 10.25 38.17
C ALA A 365 2.04 10.01 38.51
N TYR A 366 1.23 9.64 37.52
CA TYR A 366 -0.18 9.33 37.72
C TYR A 366 -0.39 8.07 38.58
N ARG A 367 0.49 7.05 38.48
CA ARG A 367 0.47 5.90 39.40
C ARG A 367 0.66 6.32 40.85
N LYS A 368 1.59 7.24 41.12
CA LYS A 368 1.80 7.77 42.49
C LYS A 368 0.57 8.51 43.02
N TYR A 369 -0.12 9.29 42.17
CA TYR A 369 -1.38 9.94 42.55
C TYR A 369 -2.48 8.92 42.82
N PHE A 370 -2.61 7.92 41.97
CA PHE A 370 -3.55 6.82 42.18
C PHE A 370 -3.27 6.10 43.51
N ASP A 371 -2.02 5.73 43.79
CA ASP A 371 -1.64 5.01 45.01
C ASP A 371 -1.95 5.79 46.28
N LEU A 372 -1.82 7.13 46.24
CA LEU A 372 -2.22 8.00 47.35
C LEU A 372 -3.74 7.95 47.57
N LEU A 373 -4.52 8.13 46.50
CA LEU A 373 -5.98 8.06 46.56
C LEU A 373 -6.45 6.66 46.99
N TRP A 374 -5.79 5.61 46.51
CA TRP A 374 -6.09 4.22 46.85
C TRP A 374 -5.90 3.92 48.34
N LYS A 375 -4.91 4.54 48.99
CA LYS A 375 -4.70 4.43 50.45
C LYS A 375 -5.81 5.14 51.24
N MET A 376 -6.34 6.25 50.73
CA MET A 376 -7.40 7.03 51.38
C MET A 376 -8.80 6.46 51.15
N ALA A 377 -9.00 5.79 50.03
CA ALA A 377 -10.27 5.21 49.63
C ALA A 377 -10.66 4.00 50.51
N LYS A 378 -11.97 3.87 50.75
CA LYS A 378 -12.57 2.82 51.59
C LYS A 378 -13.09 1.66 50.76
#